data_AF-A0A665W6C0-F1
#
_entry.id   AF-A0A665W6C0-F1
#
_cell.length_a   1.000
_cell.length_b   1.000
_cell.length_c   1.000
_cell.angle_alpha   90.00
_cell.angle_beta   90.00
_cell.angle_gamma   90.00
#
_symmetry.space_group_name_H-M   'P 1'
#
loop_
_entity.id
_entity.type
_entity.pdbx_description
1 polymer ?
#
loop_
_entity_poly.entity_id
_entity_poly.type
_entity_poly.pdbx_seq_one_letter_code
_entity_poly.pdbx_strand_id
1 'polypeptide(L)'
;MASTPEPEVQFAQKLASNEKSVRTKAIKKLRKYINVRSQNSTGGFTSDDLLKLWKGLFYCLWMQDKPLLQAELSKQISTLIHSFHDSDGQFLYLESFLQTFKREWTGIDRLRMDKFFQLVRFMFRQTFELLKKTNWEMSMVSKFLQLLVAQLLHSGSAAPSGLQFHILDLYMTELAAVGSAELTADQNLMFIEPFCKTAARTKDHTLFSAICNSIFSTIIDQAPFAIEDLMKEMKTANDLDISSAVFPGRQVNKKGKEDDNEQELLHLDSMDTVIPDDEDIGPVLQFNYTDLSEKLLELSCRSTTSKLHHWGMSLLLGIFPQDEYPEEVSTDEDDEMFGSRKRLKRRGGHMEEDEEGSSAAKKSKGNR
;
A
#
# COMPACT_ATOMS: atom_id res chain seq x y z
N MET A 1 18.20 -45.11 18.87
CA MET A 1 16.84 -44.83 18.36
C MET A 1 16.87 -43.42 17.78
N ALA A 2 16.55 -43.24 16.50
CA ALA A 2 16.48 -41.89 15.94
C ALA A 2 15.36 -41.12 16.68
N SER A 3 15.69 -39.96 17.26
CA SER A 3 14.69 -39.08 17.87
C SER A 3 13.63 -38.76 16.83
N THR A 4 12.35 -38.86 17.20
CA THR A 4 11.26 -38.46 16.31
C THR A 4 11.44 -36.99 15.97
N PRO A 5 11.57 -36.63 14.67
CA PRO A 5 11.81 -35.25 14.29
C PRO A 5 10.66 -34.37 14.74
N GLU A 6 10.98 -33.18 15.24
CA GLU A 6 10.00 -32.20 15.69
C GLU A 6 8.94 -31.94 14.61
N PRO A 7 7.68 -31.65 15.01
CA PRO A 7 6.59 -31.41 14.07
C PRO A 7 6.94 -30.39 12.96
N GLU A 8 7.65 -29.33 13.32
CA GLU A 8 8.12 -28.25 12.45
C GLU A 8 9.03 -28.77 11.34
N VAL A 9 9.98 -29.65 11.70
CA VAL A 9 10.92 -30.26 10.77
C VAL A 9 10.17 -31.17 9.80
N GLN A 10 9.19 -31.94 10.29
CA GLN A 10 8.35 -32.78 9.43
C GLN A 10 7.50 -31.95 8.46
N PHE A 11 6.96 -30.82 8.92
CA PHE A 11 6.25 -29.89 8.05
C PHE A 11 7.19 -29.28 7.01
N ALA A 12 8.38 -28.83 7.41
CA ALA A 12 9.36 -28.24 6.52
C ALA A 12 9.77 -29.22 5.40
N GLN A 13 10.03 -30.48 5.75
CA GLN A 13 10.33 -31.53 4.78
C GLN A 13 9.18 -31.79 3.80
N LYS A 14 7.93 -31.85 4.28
CA LYS A 14 6.75 -32.05 3.42
C LYS A 14 6.47 -30.85 2.52
N LEU A 15 6.72 -29.63 2.99
CA LEU A 15 6.57 -28.40 2.23
C LEU A 15 7.63 -28.27 1.13
N ALA A 16 8.85 -28.78 1.37
CA ALA A 16 9.94 -28.83 0.40
C ALA A 16 9.92 -30.08 -0.50
N SER A 17 8.88 -30.92 -0.42
CA SER A 17 8.76 -32.13 -1.25
C SER A 17 8.63 -31.80 -2.74
N ASN A 18 9.20 -32.62 -3.61
CA ASN A 18 9.06 -32.49 -5.07
C ASN A 18 7.61 -32.71 -5.54
N GLU A 19 6.82 -33.47 -4.78
CA GLU A 19 5.44 -33.80 -5.13
C GLU A 19 4.47 -32.66 -4.80
N LYS A 20 3.83 -32.08 -5.83
CA LYS A 20 2.84 -30.99 -5.66
C LYS A 20 1.72 -31.38 -4.69
N SER A 21 1.23 -32.61 -4.79
CA SER A 21 0.13 -33.10 -3.95
C SER A 21 0.50 -33.16 -2.47
N VAL A 22 1.77 -33.48 -2.16
CA VAL A 22 2.31 -33.49 -0.80
C VAL A 22 2.41 -32.06 -0.28
N ARG A 23 2.98 -31.13 -1.07
CA ARG A 23 3.10 -29.71 -0.69
C ARG A 23 1.73 -29.08 -0.39
N THR A 24 0.76 -29.27 -1.28
CA THR A 24 -0.60 -28.72 -1.09
C THR A 24 -1.29 -29.28 0.15
N LYS A 25 -1.15 -30.59 0.42
CA LYS A 25 -1.67 -31.19 1.66
C LYS A 25 -0.95 -30.65 2.90
N ALA A 26 0.37 -30.42 2.81
CA ALA A 26 1.18 -29.90 3.90
C ALA A 26 0.75 -28.48 4.30
N ILE A 27 0.51 -27.58 3.35
CA ILE A 27 0.02 -26.21 3.63
C ILE A 27 -1.33 -26.23 4.34
N LYS A 28 -2.28 -27.04 3.85
CA LYS A 28 -3.60 -27.17 4.49
C LYS A 28 -3.50 -27.69 5.92
N LYS A 29 -2.61 -28.66 6.17
CA LYS A 29 -2.35 -29.19 7.51
C LYS A 29 -1.62 -28.18 8.40
N LEU A 30 -0.67 -27.42 7.84
CA LEU A 30 0.08 -26.40 8.56
C LEU A 30 -0.84 -25.31 9.10
N ARG A 31 -1.81 -24.85 8.31
CA ARG A 31 -2.80 -23.87 8.77
C ARG A 31 -3.55 -24.34 10.01
N LYS A 32 -4.02 -25.59 10.00
CA LYS A 32 -4.69 -26.22 11.16
C LYS A 32 -3.74 -26.36 12.35
N TYR A 33 -2.50 -26.74 12.09
CA TYR A 33 -1.48 -26.91 13.11
C TYR A 33 -1.16 -25.59 13.83
N ILE A 34 -0.94 -24.51 13.07
CA ILE A 34 -0.72 -23.16 13.61
C ILE A 34 -1.89 -22.74 14.49
N ASN A 35 -3.12 -22.90 13.99
CA ASN A 35 -4.32 -22.51 14.72
C ASN A 35 -4.43 -23.23 16.08
N VAL A 36 -4.32 -24.57 16.09
CA VAL A 36 -4.41 -25.36 17.31
C VAL A 36 -3.26 -25.08 18.28
N ARG A 37 -2.02 -25.01 17.79
CA ARG A 37 -0.86 -24.80 18.67
C ARG A 37 -0.84 -23.40 19.27
N SER A 38 -1.30 -22.38 18.53
CA SER A 38 -1.37 -21.00 19.02
C SER A 38 -2.36 -20.80 20.18
N GLN A 39 -3.31 -21.72 20.39
CA GLN A 39 -4.24 -21.66 21.52
C GLN A 39 -3.62 -22.10 22.85
N ASN A 40 -2.48 -22.80 22.82
CA ASN A 40 -1.85 -23.33 24.01
C ASN A 40 -1.02 -22.25 24.73
N SER A 41 -1.53 -21.78 25.87
CA SER A 41 -0.91 -20.72 26.70
C SER A 41 0.46 -21.08 27.31
N THR A 42 0.82 -22.36 27.38
CA THR A 42 2.10 -22.86 27.92
C THR A 42 3.03 -23.51 26.89
N GLY A 43 2.68 -23.45 25.58
CA GLY A 43 3.38 -24.20 24.53
C GLY A 43 3.34 -23.54 23.16
N GLY A 44 3.36 -22.20 23.13
CA GLY A 44 3.37 -21.40 21.92
C GLY A 44 4.55 -21.68 20.98
N PHE A 45 4.59 -20.95 19.88
CA PHE A 45 5.70 -21.06 18.93
C PHE A 45 6.94 -20.32 19.45
N THR A 46 8.09 -20.96 19.32
CA THR A 46 9.39 -20.29 19.51
C THR A 46 9.91 -19.71 18.20
N SER A 47 10.90 -18.83 18.27
CA SER A 47 11.55 -18.28 17.08
C SER A 47 12.16 -19.38 16.19
N ASP A 48 12.81 -20.36 16.80
CA ASP A 48 13.42 -21.50 16.09
C ASP A 48 12.36 -22.39 15.40
N ASP A 49 11.21 -22.59 16.03
CA ASP A 49 10.09 -23.33 15.42
C ASP A 49 9.60 -22.65 14.13
N LEU A 50 9.37 -21.33 14.19
CA LEU A 50 8.89 -20.59 13.03
C LEU A 50 9.96 -20.44 11.95
N LEU A 51 11.25 -20.37 12.29
CA LEU A 51 12.34 -20.37 11.31
C LEU A 51 12.41 -21.70 10.54
N LYS A 52 12.20 -22.84 11.21
CA LYS A 52 12.10 -24.16 10.53
C LYS A 52 10.92 -24.19 9.57
N LEU A 53 9.75 -23.72 10.02
CA LEU A 53 8.55 -23.65 9.17
C LEU A 53 8.75 -22.72 7.98
N TRP A 54 9.31 -21.53 8.18
CA TRP A 54 9.59 -20.55 7.13
C TRP A 54 10.59 -21.07 6.11
N LYS A 55 11.61 -21.82 6.52
CA LYS A 55 12.48 -22.53 5.58
C LYS A 55 11.68 -23.48 4.69
N GLY A 56 10.76 -24.25 5.27
CA GLY A 56 9.84 -25.10 4.51
C GLY A 56 8.95 -24.32 3.53
N LEU A 57 8.34 -23.22 3.98
CA LEU A 57 7.48 -22.36 3.17
C LEU A 57 8.25 -21.72 2.00
N PHE A 58 9.47 -21.26 2.26
CA PHE A 58 10.38 -20.70 1.25
C PHE A 58 10.63 -21.71 0.12
N TYR A 59 11.02 -22.93 0.46
CA TYR A 59 11.24 -23.99 -0.54
C TYR A 59 9.93 -24.49 -1.18
N CYS A 60 8.80 -24.37 -0.48
CA CYS A 60 7.49 -24.66 -1.07
C CYS A 60 7.19 -23.74 -2.27
N LEU A 61 7.46 -22.44 -2.11
CA LEU A 61 7.32 -21.46 -3.18
C LEU A 61 8.44 -21.59 -4.22
N TRP A 62 9.66 -21.92 -3.80
CA TRP A 62 10.79 -22.19 -4.70
C TRP A 62 10.44 -23.23 -5.76
N MET A 63 9.75 -24.31 -5.38
CA MET A 63 9.33 -25.41 -6.25
C MET A 63 8.04 -25.13 -7.06
N GLN A 64 7.49 -23.91 -7.02
CA GLN A 64 6.32 -23.53 -7.82
C GLN A 64 6.75 -22.73 -9.05
N ASP A 65 6.55 -23.31 -10.23
CA ASP A 65 6.97 -22.71 -11.51
C ASP A 65 5.81 -22.06 -12.27
N LYS A 66 4.56 -22.41 -11.97
CA LYS A 66 3.40 -21.85 -12.69
C LYS A 66 3.01 -20.47 -12.13
N PRO A 67 3.03 -19.37 -12.91
CA PRO A 67 2.81 -18.01 -12.41
C PRO A 67 1.52 -17.82 -11.60
N LEU A 68 0.37 -18.27 -12.12
CA LEU A 68 -0.91 -18.17 -11.39
C LEU A 68 -0.89 -18.92 -10.05
N LEU A 69 -0.19 -20.07 -10.01
CA LEU A 69 -0.05 -20.84 -8.77
C LEU A 69 0.99 -20.23 -7.82
N GLN A 70 1.95 -19.44 -8.30
CA GLN A 70 2.88 -18.68 -7.45
C GLN A 70 2.12 -17.62 -6.68
N ALA A 71 1.28 -16.82 -7.36
CA ALA A 71 0.48 -15.78 -6.72
C ALA A 71 -0.49 -16.37 -5.68
N GLU A 72 -1.22 -17.42 -6.04
CA GLU A 72 -2.14 -18.11 -5.13
C GLU A 72 -1.40 -18.72 -3.93
N LEU A 73 -0.24 -19.35 -4.15
CA LEU A 73 0.58 -19.89 -3.08
C LEU A 73 1.11 -18.78 -2.15
N SER A 74 1.60 -17.67 -2.70
CA SER A 74 2.07 -16.53 -1.91
C SER A 74 0.96 -15.96 -1.04
N LYS A 75 -0.28 -15.87 -1.55
CA LYS A 75 -1.47 -15.47 -0.77
C LYS A 75 -1.81 -16.48 0.33
N GLN A 76 -1.73 -17.78 0.02
CA GLN A 76 -1.97 -18.82 1.03
C GLN A 76 -0.95 -18.80 2.17
N ILE A 77 0.33 -18.52 1.85
CA ILE A 77 1.41 -18.39 2.82
C ILE A 77 1.21 -17.13 3.66
N SER A 78 1.00 -15.96 3.03
CA SER A 78 0.89 -14.70 3.79
C SER A 78 -0.30 -14.67 4.73
N THR A 79 -1.44 -15.23 4.32
CA THR A 79 -2.65 -15.31 5.16
C THR A 79 -2.49 -16.25 6.37
N LEU A 80 -1.41 -17.03 6.49
CA LEU A 80 -1.14 -17.84 7.69
C LEU A 80 -0.93 -17.00 8.94
N ILE A 81 -0.50 -15.74 8.80
CA ILE A 81 -0.36 -14.82 9.94
C ILE A 81 -1.69 -14.67 10.71
N HIS A 82 -2.83 -14.70 10.02
CA HIS A 82 -4.15 -14.60 10.67
C HIS A 82 -4.62 -15.92 11.31
N SER A 83 -3.84 -17.00 11.20
CA SER A 83 -4.20 -18.29 11.82
C SER A 83 -3.75 -18.39 13.29
N PHE A 84 -2.89 -17.48 13.74
CA PHE A 84 -2.43 -17.37 15.13
C PHE A 84 -3.47 -16.65 15.98
N HIS A 85 -3.68 -17.13 17.21
CA HIS A 85 -4.66 -16.58 18.14
C HIS A 85 -4.17 -15.31 18.87
N ASP A 86 -2.88 -15.20 19.14
CA ASP A 86 -2.25 -14.12 19.87
C ASP A 86 -1.37 -13.24 18.97
N SER A 87 -1.24 -11.95 19.33
CA SER A 87 -0.43 -10.99 18.57
C SER A 87 1.05 -11.33 18.58
N ASP A 88 1.55 -11.91 19.67
CA ASP A 88 2.99 -12.19 19.81
C ASP A 88 3.41 -13.29 18.82
N GLY A 89 2.59 -14.34 18.64
CA GLY A 89 2.77 -15.34 17.59
C GLY A 89 2.69 -14.77 16.17
N GLN A 90 1.81 -13.79 15.93
CA GLN A 90 1.70 -13.10 14.64
C GLN A 90 2.95 -12.28 14.31
N PHE A 91 3.45 -11.50 15.28
CA PHE A 91 4.68 -10.73 15.13
C PHE A 91 5.91 -11.63 15.06
N LEU A 92 5.95 -12.74 15.80
CA LEU A 92 7.02 -13.72 15.70
C LEU A 92 7.04 -14.37 14.30
N TYR A 93 5.87 -14.63 13.71
CA TYR A 93 5.78 -15.13 12.34
C TYR A 93 6.33 -14.13 11.32
N LEU A 94 6.02 -12.84 11.48
CA LEU A 94 6.57 -11.76 10.65
C LEU A 94 8.08 -11.59 10.85
N GLU A 95 8.56 -11.71 12.09
CA GLU A 95 9.99 -11.61 12.39
C GLU A 95 10.76 -12.76 11.74
N SER A 96 10.31 -14.00 11.92
CA SER A 96 10.92 -15.18 11.31
C SER A 96 10.87 -15.15 9.78
N PHE A 97 9.84 -14.53 9.20
CA PHE A 97 9.77 -14.23 7.77
C PHE A 97 10.94 -13.34 7.34
N LEU A 98 11.09 -12.16 7.97
CA LEU A 98 12.15 -11.22 7.61
C LEU A 98 13.53 -11.82 7.83
N GLN A 99 13.75 -12.54 8.93
CA GLN A 99 15.02 -13.24 9.19
C GLN A 99 15.33 -14.30 8.12
N THR A 100 14.33 -15.08 7.71
CA THR A 100 14.48 -16.08 6.64
C THR A 100 14.82 -15.40 5.32
N PHE A 101 14.10 -14.34 4.95
CA PHE A 101 14.33 -13.63 3.70
C PHE A 101 15.70 -12.96 3.69
N LYS A 102 16.12 -12.31 4.79
CA LYS A 102 17.47 -11.73 4.91
C LYS A 102 18.57 -12.75 4.65
N ARG A 103 18.41 -13.97 5.17
CA ARG A 103 19.39 -15.05 4.99
C ARG A 103 19.43 -15.58 3.55
N GLU A 104 18.27 -15.79 2.94
CA GLU A 104 18.17 -16.51 1.66
C GLU A 104 18.18 -15.58 0.44
N TRP A 105 17.96 -14.25 0.61
CA TRP A 105 17.71 -13.32 -0.49
C TRP A 105 18.77 -13.33 -1.59
N THR A 106 20.05 -13.31 -1.19
CA THR A 106 21.18 -13.30 -2.13
C THR A 106 21.36 -14.63 -2.88
N GLY A 107 20.75 -15.70 -2.39
CA GLY A 107 20.74 -17.02 -3.03
C GLY A 107 19.62 -17.21 -4.05
N ILE A 108 18.68 -16.26 -4.17
CA ILE A 108 17.59 -16.32 -5.15
C ILE A 108 18.13 -15.90 -6.51
N ASP A 109 18.03 -16.79 -7.51
CA ASP A 109 18.39 -16.46 -8.88
C ASP A 109 17.32 -15.59 -9.56
N ARG A 110 17.74 -14.91 -10.65
CA ARG A 110 16.90 -13.95 -11.39
C ARG A 110 15.57 -14.55 -11.85
N LEU A 111 15.52 -15.82 -12.26
CA LEU A 111 14.30 -16.44 -12.80
C LEU A 111 13.25 -16.73 -11.72
N ARG A 112 13.66 -16.72 -10.44
CA ARG A 112 12.77 -16.98 -9.30
C ARG A 112 12.40 -15.71 -8.53
N MET A 113 13.03 -14.58 -8.82
CA MET A 113 12.92 -13.40 -7.97
C MET A 113 11.48 -12.84 -7.89
N ASP A 114 10.75 -12.80 -9.00
CA ASP A 114 9.42 -12.16 -9.09
C ASP A 114 8.40 -12.74 -8.09
N LYS A 115 8.37 -14.07 -7.91
CA LYS A 115 7.46 -14.69 -6.94
C LYS A 115 7.83 -14.38 -5.49
N PHE A 116 9.11 -14.17 -5.20
CA PHE A 116 9.56 -13.77 -3.88
C PHE A 116 9.27 -12.29 -3.62
N PHE A 117 9.43 -11.41 -4.61
CA PHE A 117 8.93 -10.03 -4.54
C PHE A 117 7.44 -9.99 -4.24
N GLN A 118 6.64 -10.81 -4.94
CA GLN A 118 5.20 -10.91 -4.72
C GLN A 118 4.86 -11.41 -3.31
N LEU A 119 5.60 -12.39 -2.79
CA LEU A 119 5.39 -12.88 -1.42
C LEU A 119 5.70 -11.79 -0.38
N VAL A 120 6.78 -11.02 -0.54
CA VAL A 120 7.08 -9.90 0.36
C VAL A 120 5.93 -8.89 0.36
N ARG A 121 5.43 -8.52 -0.83
CA ARG A 121 4.28 -7.62 -0.98
C ARG A 121 3.05 -8.11 -0.22
N PHE A 122 2.68 -9.38 -0.42
CA PHE A 122 1.54 -9.97 0.26
C PHE A 122 1.74 -10.15 1.77
N MET A 123 2.97 -10.39 2.24
CA MET A 123 3.27 -10.42 3.67
C MET A 123 3.00 -9.06 4.31
N PHE A 124 3.52 -7.97 3.74
CA PHE A 124 3.26 -6.62 4.25
C PHE A 124 1.78 -6.25 4.19
N ARG A 125 1.08 -6.58 3.09
CA ARG A 125 -0.38 -6.41 3.00
C ARG A 125 -1.11 -7.10 4.15
N GLN A 126 -0.83 -8.38 4.41
CA GLN A 126 -1.50 -9.13 5.48
C GLN A 126 -1.09 -8.64 6.88
N THR A 127 0.11 -8.10 7.05
CA THR A 127 0.50 -7.42 8.29
C THR A 127 -0.31 -6.13 8.49
N PHE A 128 -0.52 -5.32 7.46
CA PHE A 128 -1.39 -4.14 7.58
C PHE A 128 -2.85 -4.52 7.84
N GLU A 129 -3.37 -5.57 7.19
CA GLU A 129 -4.71 -6.11 7.49
C GLU A 129 -4.84 -6.61 8.94
N LEU A 130 -3.75 -7.11 9.52
CA LEU A 130 -3.71 -7.46 10.93
C LEU A 130 -3.84 -6.20 11.81
N LEU A 131 -3.05 -5.17 11.54
CA LEU A 131 -3.10 -3.91 12.30
C LEU A 131 -4.48 -3.23 12.17
N LYS A 132 -5.07 -3.27 10.97
CA LYS A 132 -6.42 -2.81 10.69
C LYS A 132 -7.47 -3.53 11.55
N LYS A 133 -7.41 -4.86 11.66
CA LYS A 133 -8.32 -5.64 12.52
C LYS A 133 -8.21 -5.29 14.01
N THR A 134 -7.04 -4.79 14.43
CA THR A 134 -6.83 -4.26 15.78
C THR A 134 -7.19 -2.77 15.91
N ASN A 135 -7.91 -2.20 14.92
CA ASN A 135 -8.23 -0.78 14.83
C ASN A 135 -6.99 0.12 14.97
N TRP A 136 -5.88 -0.30 14.36
CA TRP A 136 -4.63 0.47 14.35
C TRP A 136 -4.12 0.79 15.76
N GLU A 137 -4.31 -0.15 16.71
CA GLU A 137 -3.90 0.03 18.10
C GLU A 137 -2.42 0.45 18.19
N MET A 138 -2.16 1.57 18.89
CA MET A 138 -0.83 2.16 19.05
C MET A 138 0.23 1.15 19.51
N SER A 139 -0.14 0.22 20.41
CA SER A 139 0.78 -0.80 20.92
C SER A 139 1.23 -1.77 19.82
N MET A 140 0.30 -2.20 18.97
CA MET A 140 0.55 -3.10 17.83
C MET A 140 1.32 -2.40 16.72
N VAL A 141 0.95 -1.16 16.39
CA VAL A 141 1.68 -0.33 15.42
C VAL A 141 3.12 -0.10 15.89
N SER A 142 3.33 0.25 17.16
CA SER A 142 4.66 0.41 17.74
C SER A 142 5.48 -0.88 17.67
N LYS A 143 4.90 -2.05 18.01
CA LYS A 143 5.58 -3.36 17.87
C LYS A 143 6.00 -3.61 16.42
N PHE A 144 5.10 -3.37 15.46
CA PHE A 144 5.41 -3.51 14.03
C PHE A 144 6.57 -2.61 13.59
N LEU A 145 6.52 -1.31 13.93
CA LEU A 145 7.53 -0.34 13.52
C LEU A 145 8.89 -0.64 14.17
N GLN A 146 8.91 -1.07 15.43
CA GLN A 146 10.15 -1.50 16.10
C GLN A 146 10.78 -2.71 15.40
N LEU A 147 9.97 -3.69 15.01
CA LEU A 147 10.43 -4.85 14.25
C LEU A 147 10.98 -4.43 12.88
N LEU A 148 10.31 -3.52 12.18
CA LEU A 148 10.77 -2.99 10.90
C LEU A 148 12.12 -2.28 11.02
N VAL A 149 12.28 -1.44 12.04
CA VAL A 149 13.54 -0.74 12.32
C VAL A 149 14.66 -1.74 12.62
N ALA A 150 14.40 -2.71 13.51
CA ALA A 150 15.39 -3.70 13.92
C ALA A 150 15.84 -4.59 12.75
N GLN A 151 14.89 -5.02 11.91
CA GLN A 151 15.19 -5.97 10.84
C GLN A 151 15.69 -5.33 9.55
N LEU A 152 15.34 -4.07 9.25
CA LEU A 152 15.67 -3.43 7.95
C LEU A 152 16.42 -2.12 8.05
N LEU A 153 16.04 -1.21 8.95
CA LEU A 153 16.53 0.18 8.92
C LEU A 153 17.81 0.40 9.75
N HIS A 154 18.10 -0.49 10.69
CA HIS A 154 19.32 -0.41 11.49
C HIS A 154 20.57 -0.68 10.62
N SER A 155 21.63 0.11 10.79
CA SER A 155 22.88 -0.02 10.04
C SER A 155 23.58 -1.38 10.24
N GLY A 156 23.39 -2.01 11.39
CA GLY A 156 23.84 -3.37 11.70
C GLY A 156 22.84 -4.48 11.36
N SER A 157 21.75 -4.20 10.65
CA SER A 157 20.69 -5.19 10.39
C SER A 157 21.14 -6.36 9.52
N ALA A 158 22.24 -6.22 8.77
CA ALA A 158 22.69 -7.20 7.76
C ALA A 158 21.60 -7.56 6.73
N ALA A 159 20.64 -6.66 6.50
CA ALA A 159 19.63 -6.83 5.46
C ALA A 159 20.26 -6.64 4.08
N PRO A 160 20.08 -7.59 3.13
CA PRO A 160 20.52 -7.39 1.75
C PRO A 160 19.82 -6.19 1.12
N SER A 161 20.57 -5.35 0.40
CA SER A 161 20.06 -4.10 -0.20
C SER A 161 18.84 -4.33 -1.09
N GLY A 162 18.84 -5.39 -1.91
CA GLY A 162 17.69 -5.71 -2.77
C GLY A 162 16.40 -5.99 -2.01
N LEU A 163 16.47 -6.63 -0.84
CA LEU A 163 15.30 -6.86 0.01
C LEU A 163 14.85 -5.55 0.65
N GLN A 164 15.80 -4.78 1.16
CA GLN A 164 15.54 -3.49 1.81
C GLN A 164 14.86 -2.52 0.86
N PHE A 165 15.37 -2.36 -0.36
CA PHE A 165 14.81 -1.45 -1.36
C PHE A 165 13.42 -1.89 -1.83
N HIS A 166 13.22 -3.19 -2.07
CA HIS A 166 11.89 -3.70 -2.42
C HIS A 166 10.85 -3.41 -1.34
N ILE A 167 11.21 -3.60 -0.07
CA ILE A 167 10.31 -3.29 1.04
C ILE A 167 10.02 -1.80 1.12
N LEU A 168 11.03 -0.93 0.93
CA LEU A 168 10.84 0.52 0.92
C LEU A 168 9.89 0.94 -0.21
N ASP A 169 10.05 0.38 -1.42
CA ASP A 169 9.22 0.71 -2.58
C ASP A 169 7.76 0.30 -2.41
N LEU A 170 7.48 -0.87 -1.82
CA LEU A 170 6.10 -1.33 -1.63
C LEU A 170 5.42 -0.74 -0.39
N TYR A 171 6.18 -0.27 0.61
CA TYR A 171 5.65 0.07 1.94
C TYR A 171 4.45 1.02 1.88
N MET A 172 4.60 2.16 1.20
CA MET A 172 3.56 3.18 1.08
C MET A 172 2.35 2.66 0.29
N THR A 173 2.60 1.91 -0.79
CA THR A 173 1.55 1.35 -1.65
C THR A 173 0.69 0.35 -0.88
N GLU A 174 1.31 -0.55 -0.13
CA GLU A 174 0.58 -1.56 0.63
C GLU A 174 -0.14 -0.98 1.86
N LEU A 175 0.43 0.06 2.50
CA LEU A 175 -0.22 0.77 3.60
C LEU A 175 -1.47 1.52 3.10
N ALA A 176 -1.33 2.29 2.02
CA ALA A 176 -2.44 3.03 1.41
C ALA A 176 -3.58 2.09 1.02
N ALA A 177 -3.24 0.95 0.43
CA ALA A 177 -4.23 0.01 -0.07
C ALA A 177 -4.98 -0.80 1.01
N VAL A 178 -4.63 -0.63 2.29
CA VAL A 178 -5.38 -1.20 3.44
C VAL A 178 -6.01 -0.10 4.30
N GLY A 179 -5.27 0.99 4.51
CA GLY A 179 -5.56 1.99 5.52
C GLY A 179 -5.98 3.36 5.02
N SER A 180 -5.92 3.67 3.72
CA SER A 180 -6.29 4.99 3.17
C SER A 180 -7.64 5.51 3.65
N ALA A 181 -8.65 4.65 3.72
CA ALA A 181 -10.00 5.02 4.13
C ALA A 181 -10.21 5.17 5.65
N GLU A 182 -9.25 4.74 6.49
CA GLU A 182 -9.43 4.68 7.96
C GLU A 182 -8.35 5.42 8.75
N LEU A 183 -7.14 5.54 8.21
CA LEU A 183 -6.01 6.13 8.90
C LEU A 183 -6.11 7.65 8.87
N THR A 184 -5.98 8.25 10.06
CA THR A 184 -5.86 9.70 10.17
C THR A 184 -4.48 10.18 9.70
N ALA A 185 -4.38 11.47 9.37
CA ALA A 185 -3.11 12.12 9.03
C ALA A 185 -2.02 11.90 10.10
N ASP A 186 -2.39 11.94 11.39
CA ASP A 186 -1.46 11.72 12.51
C ASP A 186 -0.98 10.28 12.60
N GLN A 187 -1.86 9.31 12.35
CA GLN A 187 -1.48 7.90 12.30
C GLN A 187 -0.56 7.63 11.11
N ASN A 188 -0.84 8.22 9.95
CA ASN A 188 0.05 8.13 8.78
C ASN A 188 1.45 8.69 9.09
N LEU A 189 1.53 9.81 9.80
CA LEU A 189 2.80 10.39 10.26
C LEU A 189 3.58 9.41 11.16
N MET A 190 2.90 8.68 12.04
CA MET A 190 3.53 7.67 12.90
C MET A 190 4.14 6.52 12.10
N PHE A 191 3.46 6.03 11.06
CA PHE A 191 3.99 4.97 10.19
C PHE A 191 5.27 5.40 9.46
N ILE A 192 5.39 6.67 9.08
CA ILE A 192 6.56 7.18 8.37
C ILE A 192 7.69 7.66 9.30
N GLU A 193 7.40 7.91 10.59
CA GLU A 193 8.36 8.46 11.55
C GLU A 193 9.69 7.68 11.64
N PRO A 194 9.72 6.33 11.63
CA PRO A 194 10.97 5.57 11.66
C PRO A 194 11.86 5.83 10.45
N PHE A 195 11.28 6.07 9.27
CA PHE A 195 12.02 6.40 8.05
C PHE A 195 12.59 7.81 8.11
N CYS A 196 11.81 8.79 8.62
CA CYS A 196 12.31 10.14 8.89
C CYS A 196 13.52 10.12 9.83
N LYS A 197 13.41 9.39 10.96
CA LYS A 197 14.50 9.24 11.94
C LYS A 197 15.72 8.54 11.34
N THR A 198 15.51 7.53 10.50
CA THR A 198 16.60 6.79 9.84
C THR A 198 17.30 7.65 8.81
N ALA A 199 16.55 8.33 7.93
CA ALA A 199 17.10 9.22 6.91
C ALA A 199 17.94 10.35 7.51
N ALA A 200 17.54 10.90 8.65
CA ALA A 200 18.28 11.96 9.32
C ALA A 200 19.61 11.50 9.96
N ARG A 201 19.75 10.21 10.26
CA ARG A 201 20.90 9.67 11.03
C ARG A 201 21.83 8.79 10.20
N THR A 202 21.33 8.22 9.11
CA THR A 202 22.09 7.26 8.31
C THR A 202 23.26 7.95 7.61
N LYS A 203 24.40 7.25 7.58
CA LYS A 203 25.57 7.62 6.78
C LYS A 203 25.59 6.90 5.43
N ASP A 204 24.72 5.90 5.27
CA ASP A 204 24.60 5.16 4.02
C ASP A 204 23.78 5.97 3.02
N HIS A 205 24.48 6.52 2.02
CA HIS A 205 23.87 7.31 0.96
C HIS A 205 22.88 6.51 0.11
N THR A 206 23.07 5.19 -0.03
CA THR A 206 22.17 4.35 -0.82
C THR A 206 20.85 4.16 -0.10
N LEU A 207 20.89 3.80 1.19
CA LEU A 207 19.71 3.73 2.05
C LEU A 207 19.00 5.08 2.16
N PHE A 208 19.75 6.17 2.34
CA PHE A 208 19.18 7.52 2.37
C PHE A 208 18.41 7.82 1.07
N SER A 209 19.04 7.58 -0.09
CA SER A 209 18.41 7.84 -1.39
C SER A 209 17.20 6.94 -1.61
N ALA A 210 17.24 5.68 -1.18
CA ALA A 210 16.11 4.77 -1.27
C ALA A 210 14.93 5.24 -0.41
N ILE A 211 15.17 5.61 0.86
CA ILE A 211 14.11 6.14 1.73
C ILE A 211 13.48 7.40 1.13
N CYS A 212 14.30 8.33 0.63
CA CYS A 212 13.79 9.50 -0.06
C CYS A 212 12.90 9.07 -1.22
N ASN A 213 13.47 8.40 -2.22
CA ASN A 213 12.77 8.09 -3.45
C ASN A 213 11.51 7.25 -3.22
N SER A 214 11.53 6.28 -2.31
CA SER A 214 10.40 5.35 -2.10
C SER A 214 9.33 5.91 -1.18
N ILE A 215 9.71 6.64 -0.12
CA ILE A 215 8.75 7.12 0.88
C ILE A 215 8.33 8.55 0.55
N PHE A 216 9.23 9.54 0.66
CA PHE A 216 8.76 10.93 0.58
C PHE A 216 8.54 11.46 -0.84
N SER A 217 9.18 10.92 -1.89
CA SER A 217 8.71 11.23 -3.26
C SER A 217 7.28 10.74 -3.46
N THR A 218 6.96 9.54 -2.98
CA THR A 218 5.59 9.00 -3.07
C THR A 218 4.59 9.90 -2.35
N ILE A 219 4.94 10.43 -1.17
CA ILE A 219 4.07 11.40 -0.45
C ILE A 219 3.87 12.69 -1.25
N ILE A 220 4.95 13.24 -1.83
CA ILE A 220 4.89 14.48 -2.62
C ILE A 220 4.08 14.28 -3.91
N ASP A 221 4.32 13.18 -4.62
CA ASP A 221 3.64 12.85 -5.88
C ASP A 221 2.15 12.58 -5.66
N GLN A 222 1.79 11.99 -4.52
CA GLN A 222 0.40 11.66 -4.18
C GLN A 222 -0.36 12.79 -3.49
N ALA A 223 0.32 13.78 -2.91
CA ALA A 223 -0.32 14.86 -2.15
C ALA A 223 -1.43 15.62 -2.90
N PRO A 224 -1.28 15.95 -4.19
CA PRO A 224 -2.35 16.63 -4.92
C PRO A 224 -3.65 15.84 -5.01
N PHE A 225 -3.54 14.52 -5.19
CA PHE A 225 -4.69 13.63 -5.28
C PHE A 225 -5.35 13.46 -3.90
N ALA A 226 -4.53 13.34 -2.85
CA ALA A 226 -5.02 13.31 -1.47
C ALA A 226 -5.84 14.57 -1.10
N ILE A 227 -5.36 15.74 -1.54
CA ILE A 227 -6.04 17.03 -1.33
C ILE A 227 -7.34 17.08 -2.14
N GLU A 228 -7.31 16.64 -3.40
CA GLU A 228 -8.52 16.60 -4.25
C GLU A 228 -9.60 15.68 -3.67
N ASP A 229 -9.23 14.50 -3.17
CA ASP A 229 -10.15 13.56 -2.53
C ASP A 229 -10.75 14.15 -1.24
N LEU A 230 -9.93 14.80 -0.40
CA LEU A 230 -10.43 15.51 0.78
C LEU A 230 -11.41 16.63 0.42
N MET A 231 -11.12 17.39 -0.64
CA MET A 231 -12.01 18.45 -1.12
C MET A 231 -13.34 17.90 -1.66
N LYS A 232 -13.33 16.74 -2.31
CA LYS A 232 -14.55 16.04 -2.76
C LYS A 232 -15.38 15.56 -1.57
N GLU A 233 -14.75 14.93 -0.58
CA GLU A 233 -15.42 14.48 0.65
C GLU A 233 -16.10 15.64 1.37
N MET A 234 -15.40 16.77 1.56
CA MET A 234 -15.97 17.96 2.21
C MET A 234 -17.16 18.55 1.43
N LYS A 235 -17.12 18.54 0.09
CA LYS A 235 -18.25 18.98 -0.74
C LYS A 235 -19.46 18.07 -0.57
N THR A 236 -19.26 16.75 -0.62
CA THR A 236 -20.35 15.79 -0.41
C THR A 236 -20.97 15.87 0.98
N ALA A 237 -20.16 16.16 2.02
CA ALA A 237 -20.67 16.38 3.37
C ALA A 237 -21.54 17.63 3.48
N ASN A 238 -21.13 18.73 2.83
CA ASN A 238 -21.91 19.97 2.80
C ASN A 238 -23.23 19.83 2.02
N ASP A 239 -23.25 19.07 0.93
CA ASP A 239 -24.48 18.84 0.14
C ASP A 239 -25.51 17.99 0.89
N LEU A 240 -25.05 17.02 1.71
CA LEU A 240 -25.90 16.24 2.59
C LEU A 240 -26.52 17.09 3.72
N ASP A 241 -25.76 18.04 4.26
CA ASP A 241 -26.23 18.96 5.31
C ASP A 241 -27.28 19.96 4.77
N ILE A 242 -27.15 20.42 3.52
CA ILE A 242 -28.14 21.31 2.88
C ILE A 242 -29.46 20.58 2.58
N SER A 243 -29.41 19.27 2.26
CA SER A 243 -30.62 18.47 2.02
C SER A 243 -31.44 18.19 3.29
N SER A 244 -30.86 18.36 4.48
CA SER A 244 -31.54 18.16 5.77
C SER A 244 -32.32 19.39 6.26
N ALA A 245 -32.21 20.53 5.56
CA ALA A 245 -32.87 21.79 5.89
C ALA A 245 -34.02 22.12 4.92
N VAL A 246 -35.07 21.29 4.88
CA VAL A 246 -36.39 21.70 4.36
C VAL A 246 -37.41 21.66 5.49
N PHE A 247 -37.93 22.85 5.81
CA PHE A 247 -38.88 23.12 6.88
C PHE A 247 -40.18 22.32 6.81
N PRO A 248 -40.82 22.06 7.97
CA PRO A 248 -42.10 21.37 8.07
C PRO A 248 -43.27 22.32 7.80
N GLY A 249 -44.25 21.87 7.01
CA GLY A 249 -45.61 22.39 7.12
C GLY A 249 -46.40 22.54 5.83
N ARG A 250 -47.23 21.54 5.51
CA ARG A 250 -48.66 21.76 5.29
C ARG A 250 -49.45 20.45 5.31
N GLN A 251 -50.27 20.28 6.34
CA GLN A 251 -51.40 19.35 6.31
C GLN A 251 -52.51 19.95 5.44
N VAL A 252 -53.01 19.18 4.47
CA VAL A 252 -54.43 19.21 4.06
C VAL A 252 -54.87 17.77 3.84
N ASN A 253 -56.07 17.46 4.33
CA ASN A 253 -56.59 16.14 4.64
C ASN A 253 -57.48 15.58 3.50
N LYS A 254 -57.35 14.27 3.25
CA LYS A 254 -58.36 13.26 2.83
C LYS A 254 -59.38 13.55 1.71
N LYS A 255 -59.39 12.67 0.68
CA LYS A 255 -60.35 11.54 0.54
C LYS A 255 -60.18 10.78 -0.79
N GLY A 256 -60.16 9.44 -0.72
CA GLY A 256 -61.02 8.61 -1.57
C GLY A 256 -60.37 7.59 -2.52
N LYS A 257 -60.56 6.31 -2.13
CA LYS A 257 -60.91 5.12 -2.94
C LYS A 257 -59.82 4.21 -3.55
N GLU A 258 -60.11 2.93 -3.28
CA GLU A 258 -59.54 1.66 -3.71
C GLU A 258 -59.62 1.45 -5.24
N ASP A 259 -58.65 0.74 -5.83
CA ASP A 259 -58.90 -0.54 -6.51
C ASP A 259 -57.60 -1.22 -6.97
N ASP A 260 -57.66 -2.55 -6.98
CA ASP A 260 -56.66 -3.55 -7.33
C ASP A 260 -56.17 -3.50 -8.79
N ASN A 261 -54.90 -3.87 -9.05
CA ASN A 261 -54.55 -5.06 -9.84
C ASN A 261 -53.05 -5.20 -10.15
N GLU A 262 -52.66 -6.47 -10.18
CA GLU A 262 -51.37 -7.05 -10.57
C GLU A 262 -50.96 -6.70 -12.01
N GLN A 263 -49.67 -6.47 -12.26
CA GLN A 263 -48.98 -7.04 -13.43
C GLN A 263 -47.45 -6.92 -13.36
N GLU A 264 -46.85 -8.09 -13.26
CA GLU A 264 -45.53 -8.52 -13.71
C GLU A 264 -45.34 -8.18 -15.21
N LEU A 265 -44.20 -7.57 -15.61
CA LEU A 265 -43.45 -7.80 -16.87
C LEU A 265 -42.48 -6.66 -17.23
N LEU A 266 -41.18 -7.00 -17.17
CA LEU A 266 -40.11 -6.68 -18.12
C LEU A 266 -40.01 -5.25 -18.70
N HIS A 267 -39.00 -4.50 -18.24
CA HIS A 267 -38.20 -3.68 -19.14
C HIS A 267 -36.71 -3.91 -18.88
N LEU A 268 -36.17 -4.87 -19.64
CA LEU A 268 -34.76 -4.91 -19.99
C LEU A 268 -34.49 -3.73 -20.95
N ASP A 269 -33.26 -3.24 -20.91
CA ASP A 269 -32.59 -2.38 -21.90
C ASP A 269 -32.56 -0.87 -21.64
N SER A 270 -31.62 -0.43 -20.80
CA SER A 270 -30.53 0.42 -21.30
C SER A 270 -29.24 0.08 -20.55
N MET A 271 -28.45 -0.78 -21.16
CA MET A 271 -27.04 -0.99 -20.85
C MET A 271 -26.29 0.30 -21.15
N ASP A 272 -26.30 1.26 -20.22
CA ASP A 272 -25.28 2.30 -20.19
C ASP A 272 -23.99 1.63 -19.74
N THR A 273 -23.27 1.19 -20.76
CA THR A 273 -21.89 0.76 -20.72
C THR A 273 -21.10 1.98 -20.25
N VAL A 274 -21.02 2.20 -18.95
CA VAL A 274 -20.06 3.13 -18.36
C VAL A 274 -18.71 2.50 -18.62
N ILE A 275 -18.11 2.93 -19.74
CA ILE A 275 -16.68 2.82 -20.01
C ILE A 275 -15.99 3.23 -18.70
N PRO A 276 -15.17 2.36 -18.08
CA PRO A 276 -14.41 2.75 -16.90
C PRO A 276 -13.54 3.94 -17.31
N ASP A 277 -13.87 5.12 -16.82
CA ASP A 277 -13.08 6.31 -17.03
C ASP A 277 -11.65 6.07 -16.50
N ASP A 278 -10.69 6.46 -17.33
CA ASP A 278 -9.24 6.17 -17.27
C ASP A 278 -8.55 6.33 -15.91
N GLU A 279 -7.68 5.35 -15.61
CA GLU A 279 -6.64 5.25 -14.56
C GLU A 279 -6.93 5.95 -13.22
N ASP A 280 -7.80 5.35 -12.42
CA ASP A 280 -7.85 5.58 -10.97
C ASP A 280 -6.46 5.32 -10.35
N ILE A 281 -5.90 6.36 -9.76
CA ILE A 281 -4.58 6.40 -9.10
C ILE A 281 -4.49 5.43 -7.92
N GLY A 282 -5.63 4.88 -7.54
CA GLY A 282 -5.76 3.97 -6.43
C GLY A 282 -5.70 4.75 -5.11
N PRO A 283 -5.75 4.01 -3.99
CA PRO A 283 -5.88 4.61 -2.68
C PRO A 283 -4.68 5.49 -2.32
N VAL A 284 -4.96 6.68 -1.79
CA VAL A 284 -3.94 7.66 -1.37
C VAL A 284 -4.01 7.89 0.15
N LEU A 285 -2.85 8.10 0.78
CA LEU A 285 -2.75 8.44 2.20
C LEU A 285 -2.76 9.95 2.40
N GLN A 286 -3.59 10.43 3.32
CA GLN A 286 -3.63 11.84 3.71
C GLN A 286 -2.61 12.13 4.82
N PHE A 287 -1.97 13.30 4.76
CA PHE A 287 -1.00 13.78 5.75
C PHE A 287 -1.28 15.22 6.13
N ASN A 288 -0.88 15.62 7.34
CA ASN A 288 -0.70 17.03 7.65
C ASN A 288 0.65 17.47 7.07
N TYR A 289 0.61 18.08 5.89
CA TYR A 289 1.81 18.49 5.17
C TYR A 289 2.61 19.55 5.91
N THR A 290 1.95 20.40 6.71
CA THR A 290 2.62 21.38 7.57
C THR A 290 3.46 20.67 8.62
N ASP A 291 2.85 19.80 9.43
CA ASP A 291 3.55 19.07 10.50
C ASP A 291 4.68 18.18 9.94
N LEU A 292 4.42 17.51 8.80
CA LEU A 292 5.42 16.70 8.12
C LEU A 292 6.59 17.56 7.62
N SER A 293 6.30 18.72 7.03
CA SER A 293 7.33 19.65 6.55
C SER A 293 8.21 20.15 7.69
N GLU A 294 7.61 20.62 8.79
CA GLU A 294 8.33 21.08 9.98
C GLU A 294 9.19 19.96 10.55
N LYS A 295 8.67 18.72 10.58
CA LYS A 295 9.42 17.58 11.07
C LYS A 295 10.63 17.25 10.22
N LEU A 296 10.48 17.27 8.89
CA LEU A 296 11.59 17.04 7.97
C LEU A 296 12.63 18.15 8.06
N LEU A 297 12.20 19.41 8.23
CA LEU A 297 13.10 20.55 8.40
C LEU A 297 13.88 20.46 9.72
N GLU A 298 13.21 20.15 10.84
CA GLU A 298 13.85 19.94 12.14
C GLU A 298 14.96 18.87 12.06
N LEU A 299 14.68 17.78 11.34
CA LEU A 299 15.60 16.68 11.14
C LEU A 299 16.75 17.03 10.17
N SER A 300 16.47 17.88 9.18
CA SER A 300 17.47 18.39 8.23
C SER A 300 18.44 19.38 8.89
N CYS A 301 18.02 20.16 9.88
CA CYS A 301 18.93 21.05 10.61
C CYS A 301 20.03 20.31 11.38
N ARG A 302 19.83 19.02 11.65
CA ARG A 302 20.77 18.17 12.42
C ARG A 302 21.71 17.34 11.54
N SER A 303 21.52 17.35 10.22
CA SER A 303 22.32 16.57 9.26
C SER A 303 22.57 17.40 8.00
N THR A 304 23.74 17.35 7.39
CA THR A 304 24.07 18.13 6.18
C THR A 304 23.37 17.60 4.91
N THR A 305 22.07 17.29 4.98
CA THR A 305 21.29 16.61 3.93
C THR A 305 20.41 17.59 3.16
N SER A 306 20.97 18.17 2.09
CA SER A 306 20.27 19.14 1.22
C SER A 306 18.92 18.63 0.67
N LYS A 307 18.79 17.33 0.40
CA LYS A 307 17.55 16.74 -0.13
C LYS A 307 16.39 16.74 0.88
N LEU A 308 16.66 16.44 2.17
CA LEU A 308 15.61 16.42 3.20
C LEU A 308 15.05 17.84 3.43
N HIS A 309 15.94 18.83 3.42
CA HIS A 309 15.57 20.25 3.49
C HIS A 309 14.75 20.68 2.27
N HIS A 310 15.17 20.32 1.06
CA HIS A 310 14.43 20.64 -0.17
C HIS A 310 12.99 20.11 -0.11
N TRP A 311 12.79 18.91 0.42
CA TRP A 311 11.47 18.28 0.49
C TRP A 311 10.58 18.88 1.58
N GLY A 312 11.17 19.19 2.74
CA GLY A 312 10.48 19.99 3.75
C GLY A 312 10.02 21.33 3.18
N MET A 313 10.86 22.00 2.38
CA MET A 313 10.48 23.23 1.67
C MET A 313 9.39 23.00 0.62
N SER A 314 9.46 21.95 -0.21
CA SER A 314 8.43 21.64 -1.20
C SER A 314 7.06 21.43 -0.57
N LEU A 315 7.00 20.69 0.56
CA LEU A 315 5.76 20.47 1.30
C LEU A 315 5.24 21.77 1.94
N LEU A 316 6.12 22.56 2.56
CA LEU A 316 5.74 23.83 3.21
C LEU A 316 5.24 24.87 2.22
N LEU A 317 5.88 24.96 1.05
CA LEU A 317 5.51 25.89 -0.02
C LEU A 317 4.35 25.39 -0.88
N GLY A 318 3.87 24.17 -0.67
CA GLY A 318 2.84 23.53 -1.50
C GLY A 318 3.27 23.36 -2.97
N ILE A 319 4.58 23.32 -3.23
CA ILE A 319 5.13 23.14 -4.58
C ILE A 319 5.23 21.65 -4.83
N PHE A 320 4.13 21.10 -5.35
CA PHE A 320 4.06 19.74 -5.87
C PHE A 320 4.44 19.76 -7.36
N PRO A 321 5.00 18.67 -7.92
CA PRO A 321 5.23 18.56 -9.34
C PRO A 321 3.96 18.96 -10.11
N GLN A 322 4.05 20.05 -10.88
CA GLN A 322 3.03 20.39 -11.87
C GLN A 322 3.25 19.47 -13.07
N ASP A 323 2.17 18.96 -13.65
CA ASP A 323 2.19 18.21 -14.91
C ASP A 323 2.53 19.17 -16.08
N GLU A 324 3.72 19.77 -16.08
CA GLU A 324 4.27 20.34 -17.30
C GLU A 324 4.71 19.18 -18.18
N TYR A 325 3.80 18.77 -19.07
CA TYR A 325 4.13 18.00 -20.25
C TYR A 325 5.24 18.75 -21.00
N PRO A 326 6.41 18.15 -21.24
CA PRO A 326 7.28 18.65 -22.29
C PRO A 326 6.48 18.58 -23.59
N GLU A 327 6.28 19.74 -24.23
CA GLU A 327 5.79 19.79 -25.60
C GLU A 327 6.54 18.76 -26.45
N GLU A 328 5.76 18.04 -27.25
CA GLU A 328 6.14 16.94 -28.13
C GLU A 328 7.58 17.02 -28.64
N VAL A 329 8.37 15.98 -28.38
CA VAL A 329 9.52 15.66 -29.22
C VAL A 329 9.62 14.15 -29.41
N SER A 330 9.11 13.76 -30.59
CA SER A 330 9.51 12.66 -31.46
C SER A 330 9.61 11.24 -30.89
N THR A 331 8.75 10.40 -31.46
CA THR A 331 8.95 8.97 -31.67
C THR A 331 10.38 8.64 -32.07
N ASP A 332 11.02 7.75 -31.31
CA ASP A 332 11.74 6.62 -31.89
C ASP A 332 11.61 5.44 -30.92
N GLU A 333 11.29 4.29 -31.49
CA GLU A 333 11.13 3.02 -30.81
C GLU A 333 12.50 2.50 -30.34
N ASP A 334 12.45 1.68 -29.29
CA ASP A 334 13.57 0.96 -28.65
C ASP A 334 14.36 1.71 -27.57
N ASP A 335 13.86 1.62 -26.33
CA ASP A 335 14.75 1.44 -25.17
C ASP A 335 14.09 0.51 -24.14
N GLU A 336 14.73 -0.65 -23.95
CA GLU A 336 14.40 -1.65 -22.95
C GLU A 336 14.79 -1.20 -21.52
N MET A 337 14.12 -1.82 -20.54
CA MET A 337 14.73 -2.23 -19.26
C MET A 337 15.11 -1.14 -18.23
N PHE A 338 14.14 -0.59 -17.49
CA PHE A 338 14.17 -0.43 -16.02
C PHE A 338 12.83 0.15 -15.54
N GLY A 339 12.45 -0.11 -14.28
CA GLY A 339 11.16 0.27 -13.69
C GLY A 339 10.92 1.78 -13.57
N SER A 340 10.62 2.43 -14.68
CA SER A 340 10.08 3.79 -14.70
C SER A 340 8.71 3.76 -14.02
N ARG A 341 8.61 4.43 -12.87
CA ARG A 341 7.31 4.76 -12.29
C ARG A 341 6.48 5.43 -13.39
N LYS A 342 5.37 4.80 -13.77
CA LYS A 342 4.33 5.45 -14.58
C LYS A 342 3.97 6.75 -13.84
N ARG A 343 4.20 7.90 -14.47
CA ARG A 343 3.85 9.20 -13.89
C ARG A 343 2.33 9.29 -13.82
N LEU A 344 1.82 9.63 -12.64
CA LEU A 344 0.40 9.76 -12.37
C LEU A 344 -0.13 11.01 -13.08
N LYS A 345 -1.20 10.88 -13.86
CA LYS A 345 -1.77 11.98 -14.65
C LYS A 345 -3.01 12.53 -13.94
N ARG A 346 -3.10 13.86 -13.78
CA ARG A 346 -4.33 14.52 -13.30
C ARG A 346 -5.40 14.61 -14.40
N ARG A 347 -6.67 14.63 -14.00
CA ARG A 347 -7.76 15.06 -14.88
C ARG A 347 -7.61 16.57 -15.15
N GLY A 348 -7.30 16.91 -16.40
CA GLY A 348 -7.33 18.30 -16.86
C GLY A 348 -8.76 18.82 -16.83
N GLY A 349 -9.08 19.70 -15.89
CA GLY A 349 -10.30 20.50 -15.94
C GLY A 349 -10.11 21.64 -16.92
N HIS A 350 -10.72 21.54 -18.11
CA HIS A 350 -10.83 22.66 -19.03
C HIS A 350 -11.84 23.65 -18.43
N MET A 351 -11.37 24.78 -17.90
CA MET A 351 -12.22 25.97 -17.74
C MET A 351 -12.30 26.61 -19.12
N GLU A 352 -13.48 26.64 -19.71
CA GLU A 352 -13.80 27.51 -20.84
C GLU A 352 -13.82 28.94 -20.31
N GLU A 353 -12.91 29.79 -20.78
CA GLU A 353 -13.01 31.24 -20.58
C GLU A 353 -14.08 31.77 -21.55
N ASP A 354 -15.15 32.33 -20.99
CA ASP A 354 -16.21 33.01 -21.72
C ASP A 354 -15.66 34.25 -22.46
N GLU A 355 -15.57 34.18 -23.78
CA GLU A 355 -15.46 35.37 -24.64
C GLU A 355 -16.84 36.04 -24.79
N GLU A 356 -17.09 37.11 -24.01
CA GLU A 356 -18.12 38.10 -24.34
C GLU A 356 -17.49 39.33 -25.03
N GLY A 357 -17.82 39.50 -26.32
CA GLY A 357 -17.38 40.60 -27.15
C GLY A 357 -18.23 41.87 -27.05
N SER A 358 -17.63 43.00 -27.45
CA SER A 358 -18.24 44.24 -27.99
C SER A 358 -17.14 45.32 -28.01
N SER A 359 -16.77 46.01 -29.10
CA SER A 359 -17.59 46.67 -30.10
C SER A 359 -16.77 47.05 -31.34
N ALA A 360 -17.42 46.99 -32.50
CA ALA A 360 -16.90 47.44 -33.78
C ALA A 360 -17.33 48.88 -34.09
N ALA A 361 -16.39 49.73 -34.53
CA ALA A 361 -16.69 50.97 -35.26
C ALA A 361 -15.58 51.36 -36.28
N LYS A 362 -15.70 50.75 -37.46
CA LYS A 362 -15.41 51.23 -38.84
C LYS A 362 -14.78 52.63 -39.08
N LYS A 363 -13.77 52.62 -39.98
CA LYS A 363 -13.52 53.41 -41.24
C LYS A 363 -12.07 53.95 -41.28
N SER A 364 -11.34 54.03 -42.39
CA SER A 364 -11.44 53.52 -43.76
C SER A 364 -10.13 53.83 -44.50
N LYS A 365 -9.67 52.89 -45.34
CA LYS A 365 -8.96 53.03 -46.64
C LYS A 365 -7.99 54.21 -46.88
N GLY A 366 -6.79 53.86 -47.34
CA GLY A 366 -5.99 54.67 -48.27
C GLY A 366 -4.71 53.97 -48.73
N ASN A 367 -4.72 53.39 -49.93
CA ASN A 367 -3.53 52.96 -50.68
C ASN A 367 -2.69 54.19 -51.07
N ARG A 368 -1.39 54.18 -50.77
CA ARG A 368 -0.30 54.26 -51.76
C ARG A 368 1.06 54.03 -51.12
#